data_AF-A0A933RZA4-F1
#
_entry.id   AF-A0A933RZA4-F1
#
_cell.length_a   1.000
_cell.length_b   1.000
_cell.length_c   1.000
_cell.angle_alpha   90.00
_cell.angle_beta   90.00
_cell.angle_gamma   90.00
#
_symmetry.space_group_name_H-M   'P 1'
#
loop_
_entity.id
_entity.type
_entity.pdbx_description
1 polymer ?
#
loop_
_entity_poly.entity_id
_entity_poly.type
_entity_poly.pdbx_seq_one_letter_code
_entity_poly.pdbx_strand_id
1 'polypeptide(L)'
;MKFPALLVLAAAALALGGCVTDSQSPLGVPSLVSPAVAARYAAIDTDRFPIEGIDAGDLNPAYVRQVVDYTGGERPGTVVVEPRKRFLYLVLDGGKALRYGVGVGKAGLAFTGTAEIGRKAEWPNWTPTANMIAREPERYGKLAGGMSGGVNNPLGPRALYLYRNGKDTMFRIHGTTEPWTIGEAVSSGCIRLLNQDVVDLYERVPTGARVVVR
;
A
#
# COMPACT_ATOMS: atom_id res chain seq x y z
N MET A 1 -38.12 53.91 -65.60
CA MET A 1 -37.68 52.61 -66.18
C MET A 1 -36.59 52.01 -65.29
N LYS A 2 -36.83 50.80 -64.77
CA LYS A 2 -35.90 49.71 -64.37
C LYS A 2 -34.69 49.99 -63.43
N PHE A 3 -34.68 49.28 -62.29
CA PHE A 3 -33.60 49.08 -61.29
C PHE A 3 -32.36 48.35 -61.87
N PRO A 4 -31.20 48.32 -61.17
CA PRO A 4 -30.92 47.13 -60.34
C PRO A 4 -30.16 47.36 -59.01
N ALA A 5 -30.16 46.29 -58.21
CA ALA A 5 -29.59 46.10 -56.88
C ALA A 5 -28.05 45.90 -56.86
N LEU A 6 -27.42 46.15 -55.71
CA LEU A 6 -26.09 45.60 -55.36
C LEU A 6 -26.02 45.40 -53.83
N LEU A 7 -26.36 44.19 -53.36
CA LEU A 7 -25.47 43.14 -52.86
C LEU A 7 -24.70 43.50 -51.56
N VAL A 8 -25.23 43.00 -50.45
CA VAL A 8 -24.61 42.96 -49.12
C VAL A 8 -23.68 41.73 -49.07
N LEU A 9 -22.38 41.92 -48.82
CA LEU A 9 -21.46 40.85 -48.41
C LEU A 9 -21.28 40.92 -46.89
N ALA A 10 -21.91 40.00 -46.17
CA ALA A 10 -21.59 39.73 -44.77
C ALA A 10 -20.52 38.63 -44.71
N ALA A 11 -19.31 38.98 -44.26
CA ALA A 11 -18.26 38.01 -43.99
C ALA A 11 -18.54 37.32 -42.65
N ALA A 12 -18.88 36.03 -42.69
CA ALA A 12 -19.03 35.21 -41.50
C ALA A 12 -17.65 34.74 -41.00
N ALA A 13 -17.24 35.21 -39.82
CA ALA A 13 -16.06 34.70 -39.13
C ALA A 13 -16.39 33.32 -38.52
N LEU A 14 -15.80 32.26 -39.08
CA LEU A 14 -15.83 30.91 -38.53
C LEU A 14 -14.86 30.83 -37.34
N ALA A 15 -15.38 30.95 -36.12
CA ALA A 15 -14.66 30.57 -34.91
C ALA A 15 -14.74 29.04 -34.77
N LEU A 16 -13.62 28.36 -35.04
CA LEU A 16 -13.46 26.94 -34.75
C LEU A 16 -13.31 26.76 -33.23
N GLY A 17 -14.43 26.51 -32.54
CA GLY A 17 -14.43 26.04 -31.16
C GLY A 17 -13.94 24.59 -31.11
N GLY A 18 -12.72 24.38 -30.60
CA GLY A 18 -12.21 23.04 -30.33
C GLY A 18 -12.98 22.38 -29.19
N CYS A 19 -13.55 21.20 -29.44
CA CYS A 19 -14.12 20.36 -28.39
C CYS A 19 -12.98 19.87 -27.48
N VAL A 20 -12.92 20.39 -26.25
CA VAL A 20 -12.17 19.74 -25.18
C VAL A 20 -12.98 18.51 -24.77
N THR A 21 -12.49 17.33 -25.12
CA THR A 21 -13.05 16.07 -24.62
C THR A 21 -12.64 15.92 -23.16
N ASP A 22 -13.46 16.46 -22.27
CA ASP A 22 -13.42 16.15 -20.84
C ASP A 22 -13.78 14.67 -20.69
N SER A 23 -12.79 13.87 -20.30
CA SER A 23 -12.99 12.43 -20.09
C SER A 23 -13.74 12.24 -18.78
N GLN A 24 -15.06 12.41 -18.83
CA GLN A 24 -15.95 11.99 -17.76
C GLN A 24 -15.87 10.47 -17.64
N SER A 25 -15.31 10.01 -16.53
CA SER A 25 -15.41 8.63 -16.09
C SER A 25 -16.87 8.16 -16.13
N PRO A 26 -17.13 6.89 -16.52
CA PRO A 26 -18.49 6.40 -16.67
C PRO A 26 -19.28 6.52 -15.37
N LEU A 27 -20.55 6.90 -15.53
CA LEU A 27 -21.56 7.06 -14.49
C LEU A 27 -21.66 5.82 -13.58
N GLY A 28 -21.60 6.04 -12.26
CA GLY A 28 -22.69 5.51 -11.40
C GLY A 28 -22.46 4.29 -10.50
N VAL A 29 -21.28 4.09 -9.92
CA VAL A 29 -21.19 3.38 -8.62
C VAL A 29 -20.54 4.33 -7.62
N PRO A 30 -21.23 4.72 -6.53
CA PRO A 30 -20.58 5.49 -5.47
C PRO A 30 -19.41 4.68 -4.94
N SER A 31 -18.18 5.21 -5.05
CA SER A 31 -17.06 4.60 -4.34
C SER A 31 -17.40 4.63 -2.84
N LEU A 32 -17.31 3.47 -2.20
CA LEU A 32 -17.50 3.35 -0.75
C LEU A 32 -16.38 4.05 0.04
N VAL A 33 -15.35 4.55 -0.67
CA VAL A 33 -14.21 5.27 -0.14
C VAL A 33 -14.33 6.75 -0.48
N SER A 34 -14.25 7.64 0.51
CA SER A 34 -14.33 9.08 0.26
C SER A 34 -13.11 9.58 -0.53
N PRO A 35 -13.22 10.68 -1.31
CA PRO A 35 -12.09 11.24 -2.05
C PRO A 35 -10.86 11.54 -1.17
N ALA A 36 -11.08 12.02 0.05
CA ALA A 36 -10.01 12.27 1.01
C ALA A 36 -9.28 10.98 1.44
N VAL A 37 -10.00 9.86 1.54
CA VAL A 37 -9.38 8.57 1.81
C VAL A 37 -8.63 8.07 0.58
N ALA A 38 -9.23 8.14 -0.60
CA ALA A 38 -8.62 7.71 -1.86
C ALA A 38 -7.31 8.45 -2.16
N ALA A 39 -7.25 9.76 -1.87
CA ALA A 39 -6.06 10.57 -2.06
C ALA A 39 -4.82 10.04 -1.30
N ARG A 40 -5.01 9.33 -0.18
CA ARG A 40 -3.90 8.70 0.58
C ARG A 40 -3.28 7.49 -0.13
N TYR A 41 -3.98 6.95 -1.14
CA TYR A 41 -3.58 5.80 -1.94
C TYR A 41 -3.24 6.18 -3.38
N ALA A 42 -3.04 7.48 -3.64
CA ALA A 42 -2.54 7.97 -4.92
C ALA A 42 -1.11 7.45 -5.21
N ALA A 43 -0.67 7.62 -6.46
CA ALA A 43 0.68 7.30 -6.86
C ALA A 43 1.70 8.18 -6.11
N ILE A 44 2.88 7.63 -5.84
CA ILE A 44 4.02 8.35 -5.26
C ILE A 44 5.17 8.26 -6.27
N ASP A 45 5.49 9.39 -6.91
CA ASP A 45 6.52 9.54 -7.93
C ASP A 45 7.83 10.14 -7.38
N THR A 46 7.84 10.56 -6.11
CA THR A 46 8.98 11.17 -5.43
C THR A 46 9.95 10.16 -4.79
N ASP A 47 9.61 8.88 -4.78
CA ASP A 47 10.44 7.80 -4.25
C ASP A 47 11.48 7.36 -5.31
N ARG A 48 12.50 6.58 -4.90
CA ARG A 48 13.56 6.06 -5.79
C ARG A 48 13.01 5.30 -6.99
N PHE A 49 11.92 4.57 -6.80
CA PHE A 49 11.13 3.97 -7.87
C PHE A 49 9.67 4.39 -7.70
N PRO A 50 8.91 4.55 -8.79
CA PRO A 50 7.51 4.95 -8.68
C PRO A 50 6.71 3.90 -7.91
N ILE A 51 5.84 4.37 -7.01
CA ILE A 51 4.84 3.55 -6.33
C ILE A 51 3.50 3.82 -7.00
N GLU A 52 2.93 2.78 -7.61
CA GLU A 52 1.64 2.88 -8.27
C GLU A 52 0.52 3.22 -7.28
N GLY A 53 -0.39 4.08 -7.75
CA GLY A 53 -1.63 4.39 -7.03
C GLY A 53 -2.60 3.21 -7.09
N ILE A 54 -3.58 3.21 -6.20
CA ILE A 54 -4.65 2.22 -6.20
C ILE A 54 -5.95 2.95 -6.50
N ASP A 55 -6.68 2.47 -7.51
CA ASP A 55 -7.97 3.02 -7.85
C ASP A 55 -8.96 2.89 -6.67
N ALA A 56 -9.75 3.94 -6.45
CA ALA A 56 -10.67 3.99 -5.32
C ALA A 56 -11.75 2.90 -5.36
N GLY A 57 -12.03 2.33 -6.54
CA GLY A 57 -12.94 1.18 -6.71
C GLY A 57 -12.34 -0.15 -6.23
N ASP A 58 -11.01 -0.27 -6.22
CA ASP A 58 -10.29 -1.49 -5.83
C ASP A 58 -9.92 -1.50 -4.33
N LEU A 59 -10.05 -0.35 -3.67
CA LEU A 59 -9.86 -0.24 -2.24
C LEU A 59 -11.03 -0.87 -1.49
N ASN A 60 -10.72 -1.86 -0.65
CA ASN A 60 -11.68 -2.38 0.32
C ASN A 60 -11.80 -1.40 1.51
N PRO A 61 -12.96 -0.76 1.75
CA PRO A 61 -13.13 0.22 2.83
C PRO A 61 -12.88 -0.34 4.23
N ALA A 62 -12.99 -1.66 4.43
CA ALA A 62 -12.71 -2.28 5.72
C ALA A 62 -11.21 -2.22 6.09
N TYR A 63 -10.34 -2.17 5.08
CA TYR A 63 -8.88 -2.32 5.23
C TYR A 63 -8.08 -1.05 4.93
N VAL A 64 -8.74 0.05 4.57
CA VAL A 64 -8.08 1.36 4.48
C VAL A 64 -7.67 1.88 5.85
N ARG A 65 -6.54 2.57 5.88
CA ARG A 65 -5.92 3.14 7.07
C ARG A 65 -6.84 4.13 7.74
N GLN A 66 -7.01 4.05 9.05
CA GLN A 66 -7.90 4.95 9.80
C GLN A 66 -7.53 5.00 11.27
N VAL A 67 -7.83 6.13 11.91
CA VAL A 67 -7.71 6.25 13.37
C VAL A 67 -8.93 5.58 14.01
N VAL A 68 -8.68 4.74 15.02
CA VAL A 68 -9.71 4.02 15.76
C VAL A 68 -9.51 4.19 17.26
N ASP A 69 -10.55 3.90 18.04
CA ASP A 69 -10.39 3.67 19.48
C ASP A 69 -9.48 2.48 19.74
N TYR A 70 -8.61 2.63 20.73
CA TYR A 70 -7.66 1.62 21.14
C TYR A 70 -7.82 1.28 22.62
N THR A 71 -8.19 0.03 22.87
CA THR A 71 -8.46 -0.50 24.22
C THR A 71 -7.34 -1.41 24.73
N GLY A 72 -6.22 -1.50 23.99
CA GLY A 72 -5.03 -2.24 24.42
C GLY A 72 -4.28 -1.52 25.54
N GLY A 73 -3.40 -2.24 26.23
CA GLY A 73 -2.56 -1.71 27.32
C GLY A 73 -1.17 -1.25 26.86
N GLU A 74 -0.91 -1.30 25.56
CA GLU A 74 0.35 -0.94 24.95
C GLU A 74 0.55 0.59 24.93
N ARG A 75 1.80 1.04 25.06
CA ARG A 75 2.13 2.47 25.07
C ARG A 75 2.11 3.08 23.66
N PRO A 76 1.85 4.38 23.51
CA PRO A 76 2.02 5.11 22.26
C PRO A 76 3.38 4.82 21.59
N GLY A 77 3.38 4.71 20.26
CA GLY A 77 4.55 4.30 19.47
C GLY A 77 4.77 2.78 19.36
N THR A 78 3.97 1.96 20.07
CA THR A 78 4.00 0.50 19.90
C THR A 78 3.29 0.09 18.61
N VAL A 79 3.86 -0.85 17.87
CA VAL A 79 3.19 -1.53 16.75
C VAL A 79 2.55 -2.81 17.28
N VAL A 80 1.25 -2.96 17.09
CA VAL A 80 0.51 -4.19 17.45
C VAL A 80 -0.02 -4.83 16.19
N VAL A 81 0.31 -6.10 15.97
CA VAL A 81 -0.17 -6.88 14.84
C VAL A 81 -1.15 -7.92 15.36
N GLU A 82 -2.33 -7.97 14.76
CA GLU A 82 -3.37 -8.97 15.04
C GLU A 82 -3.65 -9.77 13.76
N PRO A 83 -2.81 -10.77 13.41
CA PRO A 83 -2.87 -11.44 12.11
C PRO A 83 -4.23 -12.08 11.83
N ARG A 84 -4.89 -12.64 12.86
CA ARG A 84 -6.22 -13.27 12.72
C ARG A 84 -7.32 -12.26 12.39
N LYS A 85 -7.16 -11.00 12.80
CA LYS A 85 -8.08 -9.91 12.47
C LYS A 85 -7.67 -9.16 11.20
N ARG A 86 -6.51 -9.49 10.62
CA ARG A 86 -5.96 -8.82 9.42
C ARG A 86 -5.76 -7.32 9.63
N PHE A 87 -5.35 -6.94 10.85
CA PHE A 87 -5.03 -5.56 11.18
C PHE A 87 -3.66 -5.43 11.84
N LEU A 88 -3.03 -4.29 11.57
CA LEU A 88 -1.89 -3.75 12.28
C LEU A 88 -2.29 -2.39 12.87
N TYR A 89 -1.80 -2.09 14.06
CA TYR A 89 -2.10 -0.86 14.78
C TYR A 89 -0.78 -0.18 15.16
N LEU A 90 -0.65 1.11 14.88
CA LEU A 90 0.32 1.98 15.53
C LEU A 90 -0.40 2.70 16.67
N VAL A 91 -0.03 2.39 17.91
CA VAL A 91 -0.67 2.99 19.10
C VAL A 91 -0.34 4.48 19.17
N LEU A 92 -1.37 5.28 19.38
CA LEU A 92 -1.30 6.73 19.53
C LEU A 92 -1.67 7.12 20.97
N ASP A 93 -1.46 8.39 21.30
CA ASP A 93 -1.97 8.97 22.55
C ASP A 93 -3.51 9.03 22.57
N GLY A 94 -4.07 9.29 23.77
CA GLY A 94 -5.50 9.54 23.94
C GLY A 94 -6.39 8.31 23.73
N GLY A 95 -5.86 7.09 23.92
CA GLY A 95 -6.61 5.85 23.74
C GLY A 95 -6.98 5.59 22.28
N LYS A 96 -6.12 6.01 21.34
CA LYS A 96 -6.32 5.83 19.91
C LYS A 96 -5.22 4.97 19.29
N ALA A 97 -5.48 4.44 18.12
CA ALA A 97 -4.46 3.83 17.27
C ALA A 97 -4.72 4.14 15.79
N LEU A 98 -3.65 4.26 15.02
CA LEU A 98 -3.74 4.24 13.56
C LEU A 98 -3.78 2.77 13.11
N ARG A 99 -4.94 2.32 12.63
CA ARG A 99 -5.16 0.96 12.13
C ARG A 99 -4.86 0.89 10.63
N TYR A 100 -4.18 -0.17 10.22
CA TYR A 100 -3.86 -0.52 8.84
C TYR A 100 -4.41 -1.91 8.53
N GLY A 101 -4.99 -2.12 7.34
CA GLY A 101 -5.31 -3.45 6.86
C GLY A 101 -4.06 -4.21 6.43
N VAL A 102 -4.01 -5.52 6.69
CA VAL A 102 -2.86 -6.35 6.30
C VAL A 102 -3.26 -7.61 5.56
N GLY A 103 -2.41 -8.04 4.64
CA GLY A 103 -2.38 -9.40 4.13
C GLY A 103 -1.47 -10.26 5.01
N VAL A 104 -1.89 -11.49 5.31
CA VAL A 104 -1.17 -12.35 6.28
C VAL A 104 -0.74 -13.64 5.61
N GLY A 105 0.57 -13.83 5.46
CA GLY A 105 1.10 -15.09 4.98
C GLY A 105 1.15 -16.17 6.06
N LYS A 106 1.39 -17.43 5.68
CA LYS A 106 1.52 -18.54 6.63
C LYS A 106 2.54 -18.28 7.74
N ALA A 107 3.67 -17.63 7.44
CA ALA A 107 4.66 -17.25 8.46
C ALA A 107 4.13 -16.14 9.39
N GLY A 108 3.27 -15.26 8.85
CA GLY A 108 2.47 -14.26 9.58
C GLY A 108 1.66 -14.84 10.76
N LEU A 109 1.18 -16.09 10.63
CA LEU A 109 0.40 -16.78 11.65
C LEU A 109 1.25 -17.55 12.67
N ALA A 110 2.52 -17.81 12.35
CA ALA A 110 3.40 -18.64 13.19
C ALA A 110 4.10 -17.83 14.29
N PHE A 111 4.28 -16.53 14.10
CA PHE A 111 4.95 -15.66 15.06
C PHE A 111 3.96 -15.08 16.06
N THR A 112 4.26 -15.21 17.35
CA THR A 112 3.54 -14.56 18.46
C THR A 112 4.51 -14.01 19.50
N GLY A 113 4.02 -13.08 20.31
CA GLY A 113 4.76 -12.44 21.40
C GLY A 113 5.37 -11.10 21.01
N THR A 114 6.47 -10.74 21.65
CA THR A 114 7.09 -9.41 21.51
C THR A 114 8.34 -9.43 20.64
N ALA A 115 8.61 -8.29 20.00
CA ALA A 115 9.81 -8.01 19.23
C ALA A 115 10.06 -6.50 19.22
N GLU A 116 11.09 -6.07 18.51
CA GLU A 116 11.36 -4.68 18.19
C GLU A 116 11.65 -4.52 16.70
N ILE A 117 11.48 -3.31 16.17
CA ILE A 117 11.97 -2.97 14.83
C ILE A 117 13.49 -2.84 14.89
N GLY A 118 14.23 -3.88 14.57
CA GLY A 118 15.70 -3.86 14.66
C GLY A 118 16.39 -3.27 13.42
N ARG A 119 15.72 -3.35 12.26
CA ARG A 119 16.20 -2.74 11.01
C ARG A 119 15.03 -2.27 10.15
N LYS A 120 15.30 -1.24 9.36
CA LYS A 120 14.42 -0.67 8.35
C LYS A 120 15.16 -0.61 7.01
N ALA A 121 14.45 -0.83 5.92
CA ALA A 121 15.02 -0.66 4.58
C ALA A 121 13.99 -0.13 3.58
N GLU A 122 14.46 0.76 2.72
CA GLU A 122 13.78 1.18 1.50
C GLU A 122 14.21 0.28 0.36
N TRP A 123 13.26 -0.12 -0.49
CA TRP A 123 13.45 -1.02 -1.62
C TRP A 123 14.39 -2.19 -1.27
N PRO A 124 14.01 -3.02 -0.29
CA PRO A 124 14.89 -4.07 0.22
C PRO A 124 15.17 -5.13 -0.84
N ASN A 125 16.37 -5.71 -0.78
CA ASN A 125 16.63 -6.96 -1.47
C ASN A 125 15.77 -8.08 -0.88
N TRP A 126 15.35 -9.01 -1.71
CA TRP A 126 14.56 -10.16 -1.33
C TRP A 126 15.20 -11.45 -1.83
N THR A 127 15.14 -12.50 -1.02
CA THR A 127 15.57 -13.83 -1.42
C THR A 127 14.49 -14.82 -0.99
N PRO A 128 13.97 -15.67 -1.91
CA PRO A 128 13.04 -16.73 -1.52
C PRO A 128 13.71 -17.68 -0.53
N THR A 129 12.94 -18.21 0.41
CA THR A 129 13.47 -19.21 1.34
C THR A 129 13.71 -20.54 0.62
N ALA A 130 14.58 -21.38 1.17
CA ALA A 130 14.81 -22.73 0.64
C ALA A 130 13.50 -23.52 0.50
N ASN A 131 12.57 -23.38 1.45
CA ASN A 131 11.27 -24.03 1.40
C ASN A 131 10.38 -23.49 0.27
N MET A 132 10.45 -22.20 -0.04
CA MET A 132 9.74 -21.64 -1.20
C MET A 132 10.29 -22.22 -2.50
N ILE A 133 11.62 -22.24 -2.65
CA ILE A 133 12.29 -22.82 -3.82
C ILE A 133 11.94 -24.30 -3.97
N ALA A 134 11.98 -25.08 -2.89
CA ALA A 134 11.65 -26.50 -2.93
C ALA A 134 10.20 -26.77 -3.33
N ARG A 135 9.25 -25.92 -2.89
CA ARG A 135 7.83 -26.09 -3.19
C ARG A 135 7.45 -25.66 -4.61
N GLU A 136 8.02 -24.56 -5.10
CA GLU A 136 7.70 -23.98 -6.41
C GLU A 136 9.02 -23.65 -7.17
N PRO A 137 9.80 -24.67 -7.56
CA PRO A 137 11.15 -24.49 -8.12
C PRO A 137 11.15 -23.74 -9.45
N GLU A 138 10.14 -23.94 -10.29
CA GLU A 138 10.02 -23.22 -11.56
C GLU A 138 9.81 -21.71 -11.35
N ARG A 139 9.10 -21.34 -10.27
CA ARG A 139 8.81 -19.94 -9.92
C ARG A 139 9.98 -19.27 -9.20
N TYR A 140 10.55 -19.93 -8.20
CA TYR A 140 11.55 -19.31 -7.30
C TYR A 140 12.99 -19.76 -7.55
N GLY A 141 13.23 -20.86 -8.27
CA GLY A 141 14.58 -21.41 -8.48
C GLY A 141 15.52 -20.42 -9.15
N LYS A 142 15.03 -19.70 -10.17
CA LYS A 142 15.80 -18.63 -10.85
C LYS A 142 16.13 -17.44 -9.94
N LEU A 143 15.43 -17.31 -8.81
CA LEU A 143 15.56 -16.22 -7.85
C LEU A 143 16.38 -16.62 -6.62
N ALA A 144 17.00 -17.80 -6.61
CA ALA A 144 17.80 -18.29 -5.48
C ALA A 144 19.00 -17.37 -5.15
N GLY A 145 19.53 -16.66 -6.15
CA GLY A 145 20.56 -15.62 -5.96
C GLY A 145 20.04 -14.30 -5.38
N GLY A 146 18.74 -14.21 -5.12
CA GLY A 146 18.06 -13.01 -4.68
C GLY A 146 17.58 -12.11 -5.81
N MET A 147 16.80 -11.12 -5.43
CA MET A 147 16.24 -10.07 -6.25
C MET A 147 16.59 -8.74 -5.60
N SER A 148 17.13 -7.82 -6.40
CA SER A 148 17.38 -6.44 -5.96
C SER A 148 16.07 -5.72 -5.62
N GLY A 149 16.17 -4.65 -4.85
CA GLY A 149 15.06 -3.71 -4.66
C GLY A 149 14.54 -3.14 -5.98
N GLY A 150 13.22 -3.01 -6.10
CA GLY A 150 12.57 -2.40 -7.26
C GLY A 150 11.08 -2.72 -7.32
N VAL A 151 10.39 -2.17 -8.32
CA VAL A 151 8.92 -2.24 -8.47
C VAL A 151 8.35 -3.66 -8.50
N ASN A 152 9.13 -4.65 -8.95
CA ASN A 152 8.72 -6.05 -9.04
C ASN A 152 9.10 -6.88 -7.80
N ASN A 153 9.71 -6.26 -6.79
CA ASN A 153 10.16 -6.97 -5.59
C ASN A 153 8.98 -7.24 -4.65
N PRO A 154 8.75 -8.50 -4.21
CA PRO A 154 7.57 -8.86 -3.41
C PRO A 154 7.54 -8.26 -2.00
N LEU A 155 8.64 -7.65 -1.55
CA LEU A 155 8.67 -6.87 -0.31
C LEU A 155 8.15 -5.43 -0.48
N GLY A 156 7.94 -4.97 -1.71
CA GLY A 156 7.49 -3.61 -2.01
C GLY A 156 8.51 -2.53 -1.65
N PRO A 157 8.06 -1.28 -1.44
CA PRO A 157 8.94 -0.12 -1.29
C PRO A 157 9.63 -0.04 0.07
N ARG A 158 9.10 -0.69 1.10
CA ARG A 158 9.61 -0.63 2.48
C ARG A 158 9.50 -1.98 3.17
N ALA A 159 10.47 -2.29 4.02
CA ALA A 159 10.39 -3.39 4.97
C ALA A 159 10.94 -3.00 6.35
N LEU A 160 10.22 -3.44 7.38
CA LEU A 160 10.59 -3.37 8.77
C LEU A 160 10.90 -4.79 9.26
N TYR A 161 12.10 -4.97 9.79
CA TYR A 161 12.64 -6.27 10.20
C TYR A 161 12.51 -6.41 11.71
N LEU A 162 11.85 -7.47 12.16
CA LEU A 162 11.59 -7.69 13.58
C LEU A 162 12.76 -8.45 14.22
N TYR A 163 13.23 -7.93 15.33
CA TYR A 163 14.31 -8.50 16.12
C TYR A 163 13.78 -8.91 17.49
N ARG A 164 14.35 -9.97 18.05
CA ARG A 164 14.10 -10.41 19.43
C ARG A 164 15.44 -10.72 20.07
N ASN A 165 15.74 -10.08 21.20
CA ASN A 165 17.01 -10.24 21.92
C ASN A 165 18.24 -10.04 21.00
N GLY A 166 18.19 -8.99 20.16
CA GLY A 166 19.26 -8.66 19.21
C GLY A 166 19.39 -9.59 17.99
N LYS A 167 18.49 -10.56 17.80
CA LYS A 167 18.52 -11.50 16.67
C LYS A 167 17.35 -11.26 15.71
N ASP A 168 17.61 -11.30 14.40
CA ASP A 168 16.55 -11.26 13.37
C ASP A 168 15.62 -12.48 13.53
N THR A 169 14.32 -12.20 13.63
CA THR A 169 13.28 -13.24 13.76
C THR A 169 12.92 -13.90 12.44
N MET A 170 13.48 -13.41 11.34
CA MET A 170 13.05 -13.72 9.97
C MET A 170 11.62 -13.25 9.65
N PHE A 171 10.97 -12.52 10.56
CA PHE A 171 9.67 -11.89 10.38
C PHE A 171 9.79 -10.45 9.89
N ARG A 172 8.88 -10.03 9.01
CA ARG A 172 8.88 -8.69 8.41
C ARG A 172 7.48 -8.11 8.33
N ILE A 173 7.40 -6.79 8.47
CA ILE A 173 6.25 -6.00 8.02
C ILE A 173 6.72 -5.28 6.76
N HIS A 174 6.04 -5.47 5.63
CA HIS A 174 6.53 -5.00 4.34
C HIS A 174 5.38 -4.59 3.40
N GLY A 175 5.72 -3.95 2.28
CA GLY A 175 4.77 -3.62 1.22
C GLY A 175 4.39 -4.84 0.38
N THR A 176 3.82 -4.62 -0.80
CA THR A 176 3.43 -5.72 -1.68
C THR A 176 3.31 -5.27 -3.13
N THR A 177 3.57 -6.17 -4.06
CA THR A 177 3.21 -6.01 -5.48
C THR A 177 1.80 -6.55 -5.78
N GLU A 178 1.12 -7.11 -4.77
CA GLU A 178 -0.18 -7.77 -4.88
C GLU A 178 -1.19 -7.07 -3.93
N PRO A 179 -1.63 -5.83 -4.20
CA PRO A 179 -2.49 -5.07 -3.29
C PRO A 179 -3.84 -5.74 -3.01
N TRP A 180 -4.36 -6.54 -3.95
CA TRP A 180 -5.58 -7.34 -3.77
C TRP A 180 -5.47 -8.44 -2.70
N THR A 181 -4.28 -8.68 -2.13
CA THR A 181 -4.07 -9.63 -1.02
C THR A 181 -4.30 -9.03 0.36
N ILE A 182 -4.53 -7.71 0.46
CA ILE A 182 -4.79 -7.06 1.73
C ILE A 182 -6.17 -7.43 2.25
N GLY A 183 -6.20 -7.84 3.52
CA GLY A 183 -7.39 -8.43 4.10
C GLY A 183 -7.55 -9.91 3.79
N GLU A 184 -6.54 -10.59 3.23
CA GLU A 184 -6.60 -12.03 2.94
C GLU A 184 -5.51 -12.85 3.66
N ALA A 185 -5.74 -14.17 3.72
CA ALA A 185 -4.74 -15.14 4.14
C ALA A 185 -4.00 -15.69 2.89
N VAL A 186 -2.69 -15.51 2.83
CA VAL A 186 -1.86 -15.89 1.67
C VAL A 186 -0.90 -17.03 1.96
N SER A 187 -0.46 -17.73 0.91
CA SER A 187 0.35 -18.96 1.02
C SER A 187 1.78 -18.74 1.52
N SER A 188 2.30 -17.52 1.44
CA SER A 188 3.69 -17.17 1.76
C SER A 188 3.86 -15.73 2.23
N GLY A 189 4.94 -15.47 2.99
CA GLY A 189 5.25 -14.14 3.52
C GLY A 189 4.82 -13.94 4.98
N CYS A 190 5.19 -12.78 5.52
CA CYS A 190 4.91 -12.38 6.90
C CYS A 190 3.67 -11.48 6.93
N ILE A 191 3.84 -10.17 7.11
CA ILE A 191 2.76 -9.18 7.14
C ILE A 191 2.94 -8.20 5.97
N ARG A 192 1.93 -8.16 5.09
CA ARG A 192 1.89 -7.28 3.91
C ARG A 192 0.97 -6.11 4.18
N LEU A 193 1.38 -4.92 3.77
CA LEU A 193 0.61 -3.69 3.77
C LEU A 193 0.45 -3.19 2.34
N LEU A 194 -0.55 -2.35 2.08
CA LEU A 194 -0.55 -1.50 0.89
C LEU A 194 0.72 -0.64 0.86
N ASN A 195 1.20 -0.30 -0.32
CA ASN A 195 2.50 0.37 -0.45
C ASN A 195 2.50 1.75 0.21
N GLN A 196 1.42 2.52 0.08
CA GLN A 196 1.24 3.81 0.74
C GLN A 196 1.13 3.67 2.27
N ASP A 197 0.62 2.53 2.74
CA ASP A 197 0.50 2.23 4.17
C ASP A 197 1.83 1.80 4.78
N VAL A 198 2.65 1.00 4.08
CA VAL A 198 3.99 0.67 4.57
C VAL A 198 4.92 1.88 4.55
N VAL A 199 4.79 2.79 3.57
CA VAL A 199 5.53 4.05 3.54
C VAL A 199 5.15 4.92 4.74
N ASP A 200 3.85 5.12 4.99
CA ASP A 200 3.39 5.87 6.17
C ASP A 200 3.87 5.26 7.49
N LEU A 201 3.76 3.93 7.66
CA LEU A 201 4.24 3.25 8.86
C LEU A 201 5.77 3.38 9.01
N TYR A 202 6.50 3.25 7.91
CA TYR A 202 7.95 3.37 7.89
C TYR A 202 8.41 4.75 8.37
N GLU A 203 7.78 5.83 7.93
CA GLU A 203 8.17 7.18 8.39
C GLU A 203 7.85 7.42 9.88
N ARG A 204 6.79 6.82 10.39
CA ARG A 204 6.34 7.04 11.78
C ARG A 204 7.11 6.22 12.81
N VAL A 205 7.56 5.02 12.44
CA VAL A 205 8.09 4.04 13.41
C VAL A 205 9.63 4.03 13.37
N PRO A 206 10.30 4.41 14.46
CA PRO A 206 11.76 4.35 14.53
C PRO A 206 12.26 2.91 14.75
N THR A 207 13.54 2.67 14.43
CA THR A 207 14.26 1.49 14.92
C THR A 207 14.22 1.48 16.46
N GLY A 208 14.07 0.30 17.07
CA GLY A 208 13.88 0.09 18.50
C GLY A 208 12.41 0.17 18.94
N ALA A 209 11.48 0.55 18.06
CA ALA A 209 10.05 0.56 18.40
C ALA A 209 9.57 -0.85 18.75
N ARG A 210 8.79 -0.94 19.83
CA ARG A 210 8.23 -2.22 20.31
C ARG A 210 7.18 -2.73 19.33
N VAL A 211 7.22 -4.03 19.07
CA VAL A 211 6.21 -4.78 18.32
C VAL A 211 5.59 -5.85 19.20
N VAL A 212 4.26 -5.99 19.14
CA VAL A 212 3.49 -7.05 19.79
C VAL A 212 2.68 -7.78 18.73
N VAL A 213 2.75 -9.11 18.69
CA VAL A 213 1.98 -9.94 17.75
C VAL A 213 1.13 -10.94 18.52
N ARG A 214 -0.19 -10.96 18.27
CA ARG A 214 -1.16 -11.79 19.00
C ARG A 214 -2.36 -12.23 18.15
#